data_AF-A0A932U5Z0-F1
#
_entry.id   AF-A0A932U5Z0-F1
#
_cell.length_a   1.000
_cell.length_b   1.000
_cell.length_c   1.000
_cell.angle_alpha   90.00
_cell.angle_beta   90.00
_cell.angle_gamma   90.00
#
_symmetry.space_group_name_H-M   'P 1'
#
loop_
_entity.id
_entity.type
_entity.pdbx_description
1 polymer ?
#
loop_
_entity_poly.entity_id
_entity_poly.type
_entity_poly.pdbx_seq_one_letter_code
_entity_poly.pdbx_strand_id
1 'polypeptide(L)'
;MPNSLFDLSKLAKSDNAIHTGIGGARIVWLRQRNRMDDKGQELYRHMQNQGLSLTVTDVFDVSSAELLRADLVLLDAFDSVEGSIETVVARIRFESKVPLVMLTDGYSTEQLVTALTAGADAIWSLNTSVEVLLVRCNALLRRWLPANR
;
A
#
# COMPACT_ATOMS: atom_id res chain seq x y z
N MET A 1 -55.08 -6.54 -0.04
CA MET A 1 -53.82 -6.85 0.67
C MET A 1 -52.67 -6.36 -0.23
N PRO A 2 -52.02 -5.22 0.05
CA PRO A 2 -51.02 -4.68 -0.87
C PRO A 2 -49.66 -5.36 -0.70
N ASN A 3 -49.05 -5.61 -1.86
CA ASN A 3 -47.77 -6.22 -2.13
C ASN A 3 -46.56 -5.36 -1.70
N SER A 4 -45.45 -6.08 -1.49
CA SER A 4 -44.07 -5.68 -1.79
C SER A 4 -43.49 -4.48 -1.03
N LEU A 5 -42.78 -4.78 0.05
CA LEU A 5 -41.85 -3.86 0.71
C LEU A 5 -40.62 -4.65 1.15
N PHE A 6 -39.85 -5.20 0.21
CA PHE A 6 -38.41 -5.46 0.38
C PHE A 6 -37.85 -5.82 -1.01
N ASP A 7 -37.61 -4.78 -1.81
CA ASP A 7 -36.89 -4.92 -3.07
C ASP A 7 -35.39 -5.06 -2.78
N LEU A 8 -34.96 -6.31 -2.52
CA LEU A 8 -33.56 -6.68 -2.29
C LEU A 8 -32.64 -6.33 -3.48
N SER A 9 -33.20 -6.05 -4.66
CA SER A 9 -32.42 -5.59 -5.82
C SER A 9 -31.89 -4.16 -5.68
N LYS A 10 -32.42 -3.37 -4.72
CA LYS A 10 -31.90 -2.04 -4.37
C LYS A 10 -30.72 -2.07 -3.39
N LEU A 11 -30.54 -3.15 -2.62
CA LEU A 11 -29.33 -3.32 -1.79
C LEU A 11 -28.10 -3.73 -2.61
N ALA A 12 -28.30 -4.38 -3.75
CA ALA A 12 -27.19 -4.81 -4.62
C ALA A 12 -26.73 -3.73 -5.62
N LYS A 13 -27.29 -2.52 -5.58
CA LYS A 13 -26.97 -1.39 -6.47
C LYS A 13 -26.35 -0.19 -5.74
N SER A 14 -25.72 -0.44 -4.60
CA SER A 14 -25.00 0.58 -3.84
C SER A 14 -23.58 0.10 -3.51
N ASP A 15 -22.76 -0.14 -4.53
CA ASP A 15 -21.30 -0.21 -4.35
C ASP A 15 -20.54 0.40 -5.55
N ASN A 16 -21.17 1.37 -6.21
CA ASN A 16 -20.44 2.33 -7.03
C ASN A 16 -20.41 3.68 -6.30
N ALA A 17 -20.06 3.64 -5.02
CA ALA A 17 -19.50 4.80 -4.36
C ALA A 17 -18.16 5.04 -5.06
N ILE A 18 -18.20 5.87 -6.11
CA ILE A 18 -17.02 6.49 -6.69
C ILE A 18 -16.25 7.07 -5.50
N HIS A 19 -15.14 6.44 -5.11
CA HIS A 19 -14.21 6.95 -4.11
C HIS A 19 -13.53 8.18 -4.72
N THR A 20 -14.24 9.30 -4.74
CA THR A 20 -13.90 10.58 -5.39
C THR A 20 -12.71 11.33 -4.75
N GLY A 21 -11.79 10.66 -4.06
CA GLY A 21 -10.68 11.34 -3.37
C GLY A 21 -9.28 10.74 -3.53
N ILE A 22 -9.13 9.55 -4.14
CA ILE A 22 -7.83 8.84 -4.15
C ILE A 22 -7.40 8.39 -5.56
N GLY A 23 -8.29 8.48 -6.55
CA GLY A 23 -7.93 8.22 -7.95
C GLY A 23 -6.75 9.10 -8.36
N GLY A 24 -5.66 8.50 -8.79
CA GLY A 24 -4.41 9.18 -9.15
C GLY A 24 -3.37 9.33 -8.04
N ALA A 25 -3.60 8.76 -6.84
CA ALA A 25 -2.54 8.68 -5.84
C ALA A 25 -1.33 7.88 -6.39
N ARG A 26 -0.13 8.43 -6.18
CA ARG A 26 1.14 7.91 -6.70
C ARG A 26 1.74 7.00 -5.65
N ILE A 27 1.74 5.71 -5.92
CA ILE A 27 2.33 4.70 -5.06
C ILE A 27 3.66 4.29 -5.65
N VAL A 28 4.73 4.43 -4.87
CA VAL A 28 6.03 3.83 -5.20
C VAL A 28 6.13 2.51 -4.46
N TRP A 29 6.20 1.42 -5.20
CA TRP A 29 6.38 0.07 -4.66
C TRP A 29 7.82 -0.37 -4.88
N LEU A 30 8.60 -0.30 -3.81
CA LEU A 30 10.00 -0.69 -3.75
C LEU A 30 10.10 -2.19 -3.52
N ARG A 31 10.94 -2.85 -4.30
CA ARG A 31 11.14 -4.30 -4.21
C ARG A 31 12.59 -4.65 -4.27
N GLN A 32 12.93 -5.85 -3.80
CA GLN A 32 14.25 -6.41 -4.04
C GLN A 32 14.19 -7.42 -5.19
N ARG A 33 15.07 -7.28 -6.18
CA ARG A 33 15.20 -8.20 -7.34
C ARG A 33 13.99 -8.23 -8.28
N ASN A 34 13.07 -7.27 -8.16
CA ASN A 34 11.93 -7.05 -9.07
C ASN A 34 11.04 -8.28 -9.38
N ARG A 35 11.01 -9.29 -8.51
CA ARG A 35 10.14 -10.47 -8.70
C ARG A 35 8.82 -10.25 -7.97
N MET A 36 7.71 -10.33 -8.71
CA MET A 36 6.38 -10.35 -8.13
C MET A 36 5.89 -11.77 -7.90
N ASP A 37 5.55 -12.10 -6.67
CA ASP A 37 4.77 -13.28 -6.35
C ASP A 37 3.31 -13.11 -6.79
N ASP A 38 2.56 -14.22 -6.80
CA ASP A 38 1.17 -14.20 -7.27
C ASP A 38 0.30 -13.25 -6.45
N LYS A 39 0.59 -13.14 -5.14
CA LYS A 39 -0.17 -12.27 -4.23
C LYS A 39 0.13 -10.79 -4.46
N GLY A 40 1.40 -10.43 -4.61
CA GLY A 40 1.80 -9.10 -5.02
C GLY A 40 1.19 -8.72 -6.38
N GLN A 41 1.11 -9.67 -7.32
CA GLN A 41 0.54 -9.42 -8.65
C GLN A 41 -0.98 -9.22 -8.58
N GLU A 42 -1.66 -9.95 -7.72
CA GLU A 42 -3.07 -9.75 -7.41
C GLU A 42 -3.28 -8.34 -6.82
N LEU A 43 -2.56 -7.99 -5.76
CA LEU A 43 -2.66 -6.67 -5.12
C LEU A 43 -2.38 -5.54 -6.11
N TYR A 44 -1.32 -5.65 -6.92
CA TYR A 44 -0.97 -4.68 -7.96
C TYR A 44 -2.12 -4.43 -8.93
N ARG A 45 -2.70 -5.51 -9.50
CA ARG A 45 -3.83 -5.41 -10.42
C ARG A 45 -5.04 -4.73 -9.78
N HIS A 46 -5.36 -5.09 -8.53
CA HIS A 46 -6.46 -4.48 -7.81
C HIS A 46 -6.24 -2.99 -7.52
N MET A 47 -5.01 -2.60 -7.16
CA MET A 47 -4.67 -1.19 -6.93
C MET A 47 -4.76 -0.37 -8.22
N GLN A 48 -4.29 -0.91 -9.35
CA GLN A 48 -4.45 -0.29 -10.67
C GLN A 48 -5.92 -0.12 -11.04
N ASN A 49 -6.75 -1.15 -10.82
CA ASN A 49 -8.17 -1.10 -11.11
C ASN A 49 -8.93 -0.05 -10.27
N GLN A 50 -8.40 0.32 -9.09
CA GLN A 50 -8.90 1.43 -8.29
C GLN A 50 -8.41 2.81 -8.74
N GLY A 51 -7.64 2.88 -9.83
CA GLY A 51 -7.11 4.12 -10.39
C GLY A 51 -5.87 4.66 -9.67
N LEU A 52 -5.17 3.83 -8.90
CA LEU A 52 -3.90 4.20 -8.26
C LEU A 52 -2.76 4.14 -9.28
N SER A 53 -1.88 5.14 -9.28
CA SER A 53 -0.70 5.21 -10.15
C SER A 53 0.47 4.50 -9.47
N LEU A 54 0.80 3.28 -9.91
CA LEU A 54 1.88 2.49 -9.31
C LEU A 54 3.17 2.57 -10.12
N THR A 55 4.25 2.93 -9.46
CA THR A 55 5.63 2.79 -9.96
C THR A 55 6.30 1.67 -9.19
N VAL A 56 6.66 0.59 -9.86
CA VAL A 56 7.40 -0.54 -9.26
C VAL A 56 8.86 -0.40 -9.64
N THR A 57 9.74 -0.37 -8.65
CA THR A 57 11.18 -0.21 -8.88
C THR A 57 11.98 -0.97 -7.83
N ASP A 58 13.26 -1.22 -8.12
CA ASP A 58 14.16 -1.80 -7.12
C ASP A 58 14.43 -0.78 -6.00
N VAL A 59 14.51 -1.27 -4.77
CA VAL A 59 14.78 -0.47 -3.58
C VAL A 59 16.09 0.32 -3.68
N PHE A 60 17.07 -0.19 -4.43
CA PHE A 60 18.36 0.48 -4.64
C PHE A 60 18.35 1.47 -5.81
N ASP A 61 17.38 1.35 -6.73
CA ASP A 61 17.30 2.18 -7.93
C ASP A 61 16.37 3.41 -7.77
N VAL A 62 15.55 3.45 -6.71
CA VAL A 62 14.64 4.57 -6.48
C VAL A 62 15.38 5.88 -6.22
N SER A 63 14.97 6.94 -6.92
CA SER A 63 15.47 8.29 -6.71
C SER A 63 14.71 9.06 -5.62
N SER A 64 15.39 10.00 -4.95
CA SER A 64 14.73 10.86 -3.95
C SER A 64 13.57 11.68 -4.55
N ALA A 65 13.68 12.05 -5.83
CA ALA A 65 12.62 12.78 -6.53
C ALA A 65 11.34 11.94 -6.71
N GLU A 66 11.47 10.62 -6.89
CA GLU A 66 10.32 9.71 -6.91
C GLU A 66 9.71 9.57 -5.51
N LEU A 67 10.52 9.39 -4.47
CA LEU A 67 10.05 9.29 -3.09
C LEU A 67 9.35 10.55 -2.59
N LEU A 68 9.78 11.73 -3.03
CA LEU A 68 9.17 13.02 -2.66
C LEU A 68 7.86 13.30 -3.42
N ARG A 69 7.68 12.70 -4.61
CA ARG A 69 6.44 12.83 -5.39
C ARG A 69 5.40 11.75 -5.06
N ALA A 70 5.80 10.72 -4.32
CA ALA A 70 4.91 9.66 -3.89
C ALA A 70 3.89 10.16 -2.85
N ASP A 71 2.77 9.46 -2.78
CA ASP A 71 1.74 9.61 -1.74
C ASP A 71 1.80 8.48 -0.72
N LEU A 72 2.42 7.37 -1.11
CA LEU A 72 2.65 6.19 -0.31
C LEU A 72 3.83 5.44 -0.90
N VAL A 73 4.70 4.98 -0.03
CA VAL A 73 5.75 4.01 -0.36
C VAL A 73 5.34 2.66 0.21
N LEU A 74 5.29 1.65 -0.66
CA LEU A 74 5.19 0.25 -0.26
C LEU A 74 6.60 -0.33 -0.35
N LEU A 75 7.11 -0.86 0.75
CA LEU A 75 8.38 -1.58 0.78
C LEU A 75 8.10 -3.06 0.85
N ASP A 76 8.48 -3.76 -0.21
CA ASP A 76 8.40 -5.20 -0.29
C ASP A 76 9.55 -5.82 0.49
N ALA A 77 9.19 -6.60 1.50
CA ALA A 77 10.13 -7.22 2.40
C ALA A 77 9.84 -8.73 2.40
N PHE A 78 9.94 -9.31 1.20
CA PHE A 78 9.95 -10.75 0.99
C PHE A 78 11.39 -11.24 0.98
N ASP A 79 11.62 -12.35 1.68
CA ASP A 79 12.95 -12.87 1.96
C ASP A 79 13.86 -11.84 2.66
N SER A 80 15.04 -12.28 3.09
CA SER A 80 15.98 -11.39 3.78
C SER A 80 16.31 -10.19 2.89
N VAL A 81 16.00 -8.99 3.36
CA VAL A 81 16.46 -7.77 2.69
C VAL A 81 17.98 -7.84 2.54
N GLU A 82 18.54 -7.52 1.37
CA GLU A 82 19.99 -7.38 1.22
C GLU A 82 20.42 -6.14 2.01
N GLY A 83 20.91 -6.35 3.24
CA GLY A 83 21.12 -5.29 4.23
C GLY A 83 20.07 -5.32 5.34
N SER A 84 20.30 -4.59 6.44
CA SER A 84 19.32 -4.57 7.53
C SER A 84 18.08 -3.79 7.08
N ILE A 85 16.88 -4.31 7.40
CA ILE A 85 15.61 -3.61 7.16
C ILE A 85 15.63 -2.19 7.74
N GLU A 86 16.31 -2.02 8.88
CA GLU A 86 16.58 -0.73 9.51
C GLU A 86 17.27 0.25 8.55
N THR A 87 18.32 -0.18 7.86
CA THR A 87 19.10 0.68 6.95
C THR A 87 18.24 1.16 5.79
N VAL A 88 17.47 0.25 5.19
CA VAL A 88 16.58 0.58 4.07
C VAL A 88 15.48 1.56 4.50
N VAL A 89 14.80 1.26 5.61
CA VAL A 89 13.75 2.13 6.15
C VAL A 89 14.31 3.50 6.54
N ALA A 90 15.44 3.54 7.24
CA ALA A 90 16.10 4.78 7.64
C ALA A 90 16.51 5.63 6.43
N ARG A 91 17.04 5.02 5.36
CA ARG A 91 17.35 5.72 4.11
C ARG A 91 16.10 6.36 3.51
N ILE A 92 15.01 5.60 3.33
CA ILE A 92 13.76 6.13 2.77
C ILE A 92 13.23 7.29 3.64
N ARG A 93 13.36 7.17 4.97
CA ARG A 93 12.91 8.19 5.94
C ARG A 93 13.77 9.44 6.00
N PHE A 94 15.05 9.31 5.67
CA PHE A 94 15.93 10.43 5.45
C PHE A 94 15.53 11.21 4.20
N GLU A 95 15.16 10.52 3.12
CA GLU A 95 14.81 11.13 1.84
C GLU A 95 13.37 11.65 1.76
N SER A 96 12.42 11.07 2.52
CA SER A 96 10.99 11.42 2.41
C SER A 96 10.20 11.23 3.71
N LYS A 97 9.14 12.04 3.86
CA LYS A 97 8.15 11.98 4.94
C LYS A 97 6.81 11.37 4.52
N VAL A 98 6.69 10.91 3.28
CA VAL A 98 5.50 10.20 2.77
C VAL A 98 5.30 8.92 3.56
N PRO A 99 4.07 8.44 3.79
CA PRO A 99 3.83 7.21 4.54
C PRO A 99 4.54 6.01 3.90
N LEU A 100 5.15 5.16 4.72
CA LEU A 100 5.93 3.98 4.35
C LEU A 100 5.29 2.77 5.01
N VAL A 101 4.80 1.87 4.18
CA VAL A 101 4.22 0.60 4.63
C VAL A 101 5.11 -0.52 4.16
N MET A 102 5.51 -1.37 5.10
CA MET A 102 6.20 -2.60 4.77
C MET A 102 5.20 -3.72 4.48
N LEU A 103 5.40 -4.45 3.38
CA LEU A 103 4.66 -5.64 3.00
C LEU A 103 5.52 -6.88 3.29
N THR A 104 4.95 -7.88 3.95
CA THR A 104 5.69 -9.10 4.31
C THR A 104 4.75 -10.30 4.43
N ASP A 105 5.23 -11.49 4.14
CA ASP A 105 4.55 -12.77 4.41
C ASP A 105 5.11 -13.50 5.64
N GLY A 106 6.27 -13.07 6.16
CA GLY A 106 6.87 -13.59 7.38
C GLY A 106 8.11 -12.82 7.84
N TYR A 107 8.10 -12.36 9.09
CA TYR A 107 9.26 -11.83 9.81
C TYR A 107 9.18 -12.14 11.31
N SER A 108 10.33 -12.11 11.99
CA SER A 108 10.37 -12.20 13.45
C SER A 108 9.80 -10.93 14.08
N THR A 109 9.28 -11.04 15.30
CA THR A 109 8.82 -9.87 16.08
C THR A 109 9.89 -8.79 16.20
N GLU A 110 11.16 -9.19 16.37
CA GLU A 110 12.29 -8.27 16.43
C GLU A 110 12.43 -7.45 15.15
N GLN A 111 12.38 -8.09 13.98
CA GLN A 111 12.46 -7.40 12.70
C GLN A 111 11.29 -6.44 12.47
N LEU A 112 10.08 -6.83 12.90
CA LEU A 112 8.90 -5.95 12.84
C LEU A 112 9.07 -4.72 13.74
N VAL A 113 9.57 -4.90 14.96
CA VAL A 113 9.86 -3.80 15.88
C VAL A 113 10.94 -2.89 15.30
N THR A 114 12.04 -3.45 14.80
CA THR A 114 13.13 -2.70 14.16
C THR A 114 12.62 -1.85 13.00
N ALA A 115 11.79 -2.40 12.11
CA ALA A 115 11.24 -1.65 10.98
C ALA A 115 10.36 -0.47 11.43
N LEU A 116 9.51 -0.67 12.44
CA LEU A 116 8.67 0.40 13.01
C LEU A 116 9.52 1.46 13.70
N THR A 117 10.52 1.06 14.48
CA THR A 117 11.46 1.99 15.16
C THR A 117 12.29 2.79 14.15
N ALA A 118 12.69 2.19 13.04
CA ALA A 118 13.40 2.86 11.95
C ALA A 118 12.53 3.88 11.19
N GLY A 119 11.21 3.83 11.37
CA GLY A 119 10.27 4.81 10.84
C GLY A 119 9.27 4.28 9.81
N ALA A 120 9.08 2.97 9.67
CA ALA A 120 7.91 2.46 8.96
C ALA A 120 6.63 2.89 9.69
N ASP A 121 5.60 3.30 8.95
CA ASP A 121 4.32 3.75 9.55
C ASP A 121 3.37 2.58 9.82
N ALA A 122 3.52 1.50 9.06
CA ALA A 122 2.78 0.27 9.27
C ALA A 122 3.49 -0.92 8.64
N ILE A 123 3.11 -2.11 9.11
CA ILE A 123 3.50 -3.38 8.51
C ILE A 123 2.22 -4.14 8.16
N TRP A 124 2.09 -4.59 6.92
CA TRP A 124 0.97 -5.39 6.46
C TRP A 124 1.43 -6.78 6.06
N SER A 125 0.75 -7.78 6.64
CA SER A 125 0.93 -9.15 6.21
C SER A 125 0.25 -9.38 4.86
N LEU A 126 0.95 -9.95 3.90
CA LEU A 126 0.40 -10.34 2.59
C LEU A 126 -0.45 -11.61 2.64
N ASN A 127 -0.45 -12.31 3.79
CA ASN A 127 -1.46 -13.32 4.11
C ASN A 127 -2.84 -12.70 4.37
N THR A 128 -2.92 -11.37 4.53
CA THR A 128 -4.20 -10.64 4.60
C THR A 128 -4.89 -10.65 3.23
N SER A 129 -6.23 -10.67 3.20
CA SER A 129 -6.97 -10.56 1.94
C SER A 129 -6.67 -9.26 1.21
N VAL A 130 -6.63 -9.31 -0.13
CA VAL A 130 -6.34 -8.13 -0.96
C VAL A 130 -7.34 -7.01 -0.71
N GLU A 131 -8.63 -7.35 -0.55
CA GLU A 131 -9.68 -6.39 -0.21
C GLU A 131 -9.36 -5.58 1.05
N VAL A 132 -8.88 -6.24 2.11
CA VAL A 132 -8.49 -5.56 3.36
C VAL A 132 -7.24 -4.71 3.16
N LEU A 133 -6.26 -5.17 2.37
CA LEU A 133 -5.08 -4.38 2.04
C LEU A 133 -5.43 -3.11 1.25
N LEU A 134 -6.37 -3.20 0.30
CA LEU A 134 -6.89 -2.04 -0.43
C LEU A 134 -7.60 -1.05 0.49
N VAL A 135 -8.46 -1.55 1.39
CA VAL A 135 -9.15 -0.69 2.36
C VAL A 135 -8.15 0.01 3.28
N ARG A 136 -7.11 -0.70 3.75
CA ARG A 136 -6.01 -0.11 4.55
C ARG A 136 -5.24 0.95 3.76
N CYS A 137 -4.92 0.69 2.49
CA CYS A 137 -4.29 1.66 1.61
C CYS A 137 -5.14 2.91 1.46
N ASN A 138 -6.43 2.76 1.15
CA ASN A 138 -7.33 3.89 1.00
C ASN A 138 -7.52 4.66 2.32
N ALA A 139 -7.60 3.97 3.45
CA ALA A 139 -7.68 4.62 4.76
C ALA A 139 -6.40 5.41 5.10
N LEU A 140 -5.23 4.85 4.76
CA LEU A 140 -3.96 5.52 4.95
C LEU A 140 -3.87 6.75 4.05
N LEU A 141 -4.14 6.62 2.75
CA LEU A 141 -4.10 7.75 1.82
C LEU A 141 -5.07 8.86 2.23
N ARG A 142 -6.29 8.55 2.70
CA ARG A 142 -7.22 9.57 3.24
C ARG A 142 -6.67 10.29 4.47
N ARG A 143 -5.86 9.63 5.30
CA ARG A 143 -5.29 10.22 6.51
C ARG A 143 -4.12 11.15 6.19
N TRP A 144 -3.34 10.82 5.17
CA TRP A 144 -2.07 11.48 4.87
C TRP A 144 -2.15 12.48 3.73
N LEU A 145 -3.08 12.30 2.79
CA LEU A 145 -3.31 13.27 1.74
C LEU A 145 -4.13 14.45 2.28
N PRO A 146 -3.67 15.69 2.07
CA PRO A 146 -4.48 16.86 2.38
C PRO A 146 -5.77 16.84 1.54
N ALA A 147 -6.88 17.27 2.12
CA ALA A 147 -8.22 17.19 1.53
C ALA A 147 -8.39 17.96 0.20
N ASN A 148 -7.45 18.83 -0.16
CA ASN A 148 -7.50 19.70 -1.35
C ASN A 148 -6.33 19.38 -2.29
N ARG A 149 -6.46 18.31 -3.07
CA ARG A 149 -5.48 17.95 -4.10
C ARG A 149 -5.94 18.34 -5.49
#